data_AF-A0A3D2RQ52-F1
#
_entry.id   AF-A0A3D2RQ52-F1
#
_cell.length_a   1.000
_cell.length_b   1.000
_cell.length_c   1.000
_cell.angle_alpha   90.00
_cell.angle_beta   90.00
_cell.angle_gamma   90.00
#
_symmetry.space_group_name_H-M   'P 1'
#
loop_
_entity.id
_entity.type
_entity.pdbx_description
1 polymer ?
#
loop_
_entity_poly.entity_id
_entity_poly.type
_entity_poly.pdbx_seq_one_letter_code
_entity_poly.pdbx_strand_id
1 'polypeptide(L)'
;MKSDAFYDPRDGERYVHKWGYADTRFEFDGPRAVRVTGDRYKISGFRMPYLIPFVEEIIKLPISQDDLIEEWVSYDLPDQVSNEPFVADVRAALKAEQIASDAENRLAHSHGQLSVDEIFRVLTGGSFTRLIDVVVFPESEDDVRAIVKAGVDHDVCLIPFGGGTNVSGALAVPEDEARMICSVDMRRMNRILWVDKENNLACIESGIQGKELELRLEEQGLTSGHDPDSIEFSTLGGWISTNA
;
A
#
# COMPACT_ATOMS: atom_id res chain seq x y z
N MET A 1 -11.78 18.96 21.06
CA MET A 1 -11.44 17.86 22.00
C MET A 1 -10.23 17.19 21.39
N LYS A 2 -9.05 17.20 22.04
CA LYS A 2 -7.91 16.43 21.51
C LYS A 2 -8.33 14.96 21.59
N SER A 3 -8.40 14.28 20.45
CA SER A 3 -8.76 12.86 20.40
C SER A 3 -7.72 12.07 21.20
N ASP A 4 -8.17 11.09 21.98
CA ASP A 4 -7.28 10.12 22.64
C ASP A 4 -6.56 9.19 21.64
N ALA A 5 -6.81 9.37 20.35
CA ALA A 5 -6.19 8.68 19.23
C ALA A 5 -4.66 8.54 19.39
N PHE A 6 -4.16 7.34 19.09
CA PHE A 6 -2.73 7.01 19.20
C PHE A 6 -1.88 7.65 18.10
N TYR A 7 -2.52 8.01 16.99
CA TYR A 7 -1.94 8.72 15.85
C TYR A 7 -2.95 9.76 15.33
N ASP A 8 -2.45 10.67 14.50
CA ASP A 8 -3.22 11.68 13.82
C ASP A 8 -3.92 11.11 12.58
N PRO A 9 -5.27 11.14 12.53
CA PRO A 9 -6.03 10.52 11.45
C PRO A 9 -5.95 11.29 10.12
N ARG A 10 -5.44 12.55 10.13
CA ARG A 10 -5.33 13.37 8.91
C ARG A 10 -4.61 12.61 7.80
N ASP A 11 -5.10 12.78 6.57
CA ASP A 11 -4.39 12.27 5.41
C ASP A 11 -3.02 12.94 5.26
N GLY A 12 -2.13 12.24 4.55
CA GLY A 12 -0.78 12.70 4.30
C GLY A 12 -0.23 12.02 3.06
N GLU A 13 0.82 12.62 2.51
CA GLU A 13 1.57 12.01 1.42
C GLU A 13 2.21 10.70 1.92
N ARG A 14 1.93 9.59 1.24
CA ARG A 14 2.50 8.28 1.56
C ARG A 14 3.77 8.07 0.74
N TYR A 15 4.77 7.43 1.32
CA TYR A 15 5.85 6.89 0.52
C TYR A 15 5.33 5.82 -0.46
N VAL A 16 5.73 5.93 -1.72
CA VAL A 16 5.34 4.95 -2.76
C VAL A 16 5.97 3.58 -2.48
N HIS A 17 7.27 3.56 -2.19
CA HIS A 17 8.06 2.33 -2.14
C HIS A 17 8.52 1.89 -0.74
N LYS A 18 8.29 2.69 0.30
CA LYS A 18 8.64 2.34 1.68
C LYS A 18 7.48 2.61 2.63
N TRP A 19 7.63 2.15 3.86
CA TRP A 19 6.58 2.24 4.85
C TRP A 19 6.24 3.69 5.23
N GLY A 20 4.95 3.95 5.43
CA GLY A 20 4.46 5.12 6.13
C GLY A 20 4.33 6.39 5.29
N TYR A 21 4.17 7.50 6.01
CA TYR A 21 3.98 8.84 5.44
C TYR A 21 5.32 9.56 5.23
N ALA A 22 5.39 10.40 4.20
CA ALA A 22 6.58 11.16 3.81
C ALA A 22 7.08 12.13 4.90
N ASP A 23 6.16 12.57 5.77
CA ASP A 23 6.44 13.44 6.92
C ASP A 23 7.00 12.69 8.15
N THR A 24 6.99 11.35 8.14
CA THR A 24 7.32 10.51 9.30
C THR A 24 8.49 9.58 8.98
N ARG A 25 9.67 9.93 9.50
CA ARG A 25 10.87 9.08 9.46
C ARG A 25 11.74 9.31 10.69
N PHE A 26 12.66 8.39 10.95
CA PHE A 26 13.76 8.68 11.86
C PHE A 26 14.75 9.64 11.19
N GLU A 27 15.27 10.58 11.96
CA GLU A 27 16.42 11.41 11.58
C GLU A 27 17.37 11.60 12.76
N PHE A 28 18.64 11.88 12.45
CA PHE A 28 19.65 12.16 13.46
C PHE A 28 19.35 13.49 14.19
N ASP A 29 19.47 13.47 15.52
CA ASP A 29 19.38 14.63 16.42
C ASP A 29 20.70 14.76 17.21
N GLY A 30 21.76 15.01 16.44
CA GLY A 30 23.15 14.93 16.88
C GLY A 30 23.77 13.54 16.62
N PRO A 31 25.04 13.33 17.04
CA PRO A 31 25.83 12.17 16.59
C PRO A 31 25.32 10.80 17.06
N ARG A 32 24.56 10.77 18.16
CA ARG A 32 24.18 9.51 18.85
C ARG A 32 22.71 9.47 19.29
N ALA A 33 21.90 10.40 18.82
CA ALA A 33 20.47 10.41 19.10
C ALA A 33 19.69 10.52 17.79
N VAL A 34 18.47 10.03 17.81
CA VAL A 34 17.51 10.20 16.73
C VAL A 34 16.21 10.75 17.26
N ARG A 35 15.37 11.23 16.35
CA ARG A 35 13.98 11.60 16.61
C ARG A 35 13.12 11.16 15.43
N VAL A 36 11.81 11.01 15.65
CA VAL A 36 10.85 10.85 14.55
C VAL A 36 10.39 12.24 14.09
N THR A 37 10.33 12.47 12.78
CA THR A 37 9.86 13.73 12.19
C THR A 37 8.34 13.88 12.25
N GLY A 38 7.84 15.06 11.86
CA GLY A 38 6.41 15.34 11.77
C GLY A 38 5.74 15.52 13.13
N ASP A 39 4.42 15.38 13.16
CA ASP A 39 3.55 15.49 14.35
C ASP A 39 2.47 14.39 14.41
N ARG A 40 2.57 13.38 13.53
CA ARG A 40 1.55 12.35 13.33
C ARG A 40 1.41 11.39 14.50
N TYR A 41 2.52 11.04 15.16
CA TYR A 41 2.53 10.07 16.25
C TYR A 41 2.96 10.73 17.55
N LYS A 42 2.53 10.17 18.69
CA LYS A 42 2.92 10.68 20.02
C LYS A 42 4.44 10.72 20.24
N ILE A 43 5.20 9.91 19.51
CA ILE A 43 6.67 9.87 19.56
C ILE A 43 7.35 10.90 18.64
N SER A 44 6.60 11.53 17.72
CA SER A 44 7.15 12.53 16.81
C SER A 44 7.73 13.72 17.60
N GLY A 45 8.94 14.14 17.23
CA GLY A 45 9.72 15.17 17.92
C GLY A 45 10.39 14.72 19.23
N PHE A 46 10.11 13.51 19.74
CA PHE A 46 10.76 13.00 20.95
C PHE A 46 12.21 12.61 20.67
N ARG A 47 13.14 13.24 21.39
CA ARG A 47 14.58 12.94 21.28
C ARG A 47 14.92 11.62 21.97
N MET A 48 15.52 10.69 21.23
CA MET A 48 15.87 9.34 21.69
C MET A 48 17.39 9.14 21.75
N PRO A 49 18.06 9.55 22.84
CA PRO A 49 19.52 9.44 22.98
C PRO A 49 20.03 8.01 23.21
N TYR A 50 19.15 7.08 23.56
CA TYR A 50 19.52 5.71 23.89
C TYR A 50 19.20 4.71 22.78
N LEU A 51 18.49 5.12 21.71
CA LEU A 51 18.12 4.18 20.64
C LEU A 51 19.35 3.72 19.84
N ILE A 52 20.21 4.63 19.37
CA ILE A 52 21.45 4.25 18.68
C ILE A 52 22.34 3.37 19.57
N PRO A 53 22.70 3.76 20.82
CA PRO A 53 23.46 2.89 21.73
C PRO A 53 22.86 1.50 21.91
N PHE A 54 21.55 1.41 22.07
CA PHE A 54 20.85 0.13 22.18
C PHE A 54 20.99 -0.71 20.91
N VAL A 55 20.78 -0.13 19.73
CA VAL A 55 20.90 -0.87 18.47
C VAL A 55 22.33 -1.36 18.26
N GLU A 56 23.34 -0.50 18.45
CA GLU A 56 24.76 -0.91 18.33
C GLU A 56 25.11 -2.04 19.31
N GLU A 57 24.56 -2.02 20.53
CA GLU A 57 24.73 -3.11 21.48
C GLU A 57 24.11 -4.43 20.98
N ILE A 58 22.95 -4.38 20.33
CA ILE A 58 22.27 -5.57 19.80
C ILE A 58 22.97 -6.11 18.55
N ILE A 59 23.21 -5.27 17.55
CA ILE A 59 23.72 -5.72 16.23
C ILE A 59 25.25 -5.77 16.15
N LYS A 60 25.96 -5.24 17.16
CA LYS A 60 27.43 -5.19 17.25
C LYS A 60 28.10 -4.45 16.09
N LEU A 61 27.41 -3.48 15.50
CA LEU A 61 27.90 -2.60 14.44
C LEU A 61 27.70 -1.14 14.84
N PRO A 62 28.66 -0.25 14.55
CA PRO A 62 28.47 1.18 14.75
C PRO A 62 27.43 1.72 13.75
N ILE A 63 26.71 2.76 14.16
CA ILE A 63 25.77 3.49 13.28
C ILE A 63 26.22 4.93 13.19
N SER A 64 26.58 5.39 11.98
CA SER A 64 26.86 6.79 11.69
C SER A 64 25.84 7.38 10.71
N GLN A 65 25.72 8.71 10.73
CA GLN A 65 25.01 9.45 9.69
C GLN A 65 25.71 9.33 8.33
N ASP A 66 27.03 9.08 8.34
CA ASP A 66 27.83 8.91 7.13
C ASP A 66 27.54 7.58 6.41
N ASP A 67 26.87 6.63 7.08
CA ASP A 67 26.54 5.31 6.53
C ASP A 67 25.14 5.26 5.87
N LEU A 68 24.46 6.41 5.73
CA LEU A 68 23.16 6.47 5.08
C LEU A 68 23.27 6.15 3.59
N ILE A 69 22.46 5.20 3.15
CA ILE A 69 22.37 4.80 1.74
C ILE A 69 21.55 5.83 0.97
N GLU A 70 22.02 6.23 -0.20
CA GLU A 70 21.21 7.02 -1.15
C GLU A 70 20.12 6.14 -1.74
N GLU A 71 18.86 6.55 -1.56
CA GLU A 71 17.71 5.84 -2.12
C GLU A 71 17.70 5.97 -3.64
N TRP A 72 17.45 4.84 -4.30
CA TRP A 72 17.32 4.81 -5.76
C TRP A 72 15.97 5.40 -6.18
N VAL A 73 15.99 6.28 -7.18
CA VAL A 73 14.78 7.01 -7.66
C VAL A 73 14.58 6.95 -9.17
N SER A 74 15.46 6.23 -9.90
CA SER A 74 15.42 6.14 -11.36
C SER A 74 15.60 4.71 -11.84
N TYR A 75 14.52 4.04 -12.19
CA TYR A 75 14.55 2.62 -12.51
C TYR A 75 14.59 2.35 -14.00
N ASP A 76 15.42 1.39 -14.41
CA ASP A 76 15.33 0.75 -15.72
C ASP A 76 14.31 -0.39 -15.62
N LEU A 77 13.09 -0.13 -16.07
CA LEU A 77 11.95 -1.05 -15.91
C LEU A 77 11.73 -1.85 -17.19
N PRO A 78 11.35 -3.14 -17.08
CA PRO A 78 11.00 -3.95 -18.25
C PRO A 78 9.83 -3.35 -19.03
N ASP A 79 9.82 -3.63 -20.33
CA ASP A 79 8.73 -3.27 -21.23
C ASP A 79 7.40 -3.92 -20.80
N GLN A 80 6.30 -3.28 -21.18
CA GLN A 80 4.95 -3.80 -20.94
C GLN A 80 4.64 -4.94 -21.90
N VAL A 81 4.03 -6.00 -21.38
CA VAL A 81 3.32 -6.96 -22.22
C VAL A 81 1.93 -6.37 -22.50
N SER A 82 1.62 -6.11 -23.78
CA SER A 82 0.31 -5.56 -24.17
C SER A 82 -0.66 -6.65 -24.63
N ASN A 83 -1.92 -6.51 -24.24
CA ASN A 83 -3.07 -7.21 -24.79
C ASN A 83 -4.11 -6.17 -25.23
N GLU A 84 -4.04 -5.75 -26.50
CA GLU A 84 -4.89 -4.68 -27.04
C GLU A 84 -6.40 -4.98 -26.94
N PRO A 85 -6.89 -6.22 -27.21
CA PRO A 85 -8.29 -6.56 -26.99
C PRO A 85 -8.76 -6.35 -25.54
N PHE A 86 -7.98 -6.78 -24.55
CA PHE A 86 -8.28 -6.54 -23.13
C PHE A 86 -8.33 -5.04 -22.82
N VAL A 87 -7.33 -4.28 -23.26
CA VAL A 87 -7.27 -2.83 -23.03
C VAL A 87 -8.46 -2.12 -23.67
N ALA A 88 -8.90 -2.54 -24.85
CA ALA A 88 -10.07 -1.99 -25.52
C ALA A 88 -11.36 -2.24 -24.73
N ASP A 89 -11.58 -3.47 -24.25
CA ASP A 89 -12.77 -3.82 -23.46
C ASP A 89 -12.79 -3.08 -22.11
N VAL A 90 -11.63 -2.99 -21.44
CA VAL A 90 -11.51 -2.20 -20.20
C VAL A 90 -11.78 -0.73 -20.45
N ARG A 91 -11.26 -0.13 -21.53
CA ARG A 91 -11.53 1.28 -21.89
C ARG A 91 -12.99 1.53 -22.30
N ALA A 92 -13.70 0.51 -22.76
CA ALA A 92 -15.12 0.62 -23.08
C ALA A 92 -15.99 0.61 -21.82
N ALA A 93 -15.53 -0.06 -20.75
CA ALA A 93 -16.27 -0.20 -19.50
C ALA A 93 -15.89 0.86 -18.43
N LEU A 94 -14.63 1.28 -18.39
CA LEU A 94 -14.08 2.17 -17.38
C LEU A 94 -13.76 3.56 -17.94
N LYS A 95 -13.74 4.56 -17.05
CA LYS A 95 -13.26 5.90 -17.39
C LYS A 95 -11.74 5.91 -17.54
N ALA A 96 -11.22 6.90 -18.27
CA ALA A 96 -9.78 7.00 -18.53
C ALA A 96 -8.93 7.12 -17.25
N GLU A 97 -9.43 7.85 -16.25
CA GLU A 97 -8.79 8.04 -14.94
C GLU A 97 -8.78 6.78 -14.06
N GLN A 98 -9.49 5.72 -14.45
CA GLN A 98 -9.50 4.42 -13.79
C GLN A 98 -8.48 3.46 -14.40
N ILE A 99 -7.63 3.90 -15.33
CA ILE A 99 -6.65 3.05 -16.01
C ILE A 99 -5.30 3.78 -16.01
N ALA A 100 -4.26 3.13 -15.51
CA ALA A 100 -2.89 3.66 -15.50
C ALA A 100 -1.89 2.63 -16.04
N SER A 101 -0.94 3.09 -16.85
CA SER A 101 0.15 2.27 -17.38
C SER A 101 1.50 2.99 -17.33
N ASP A 102 1.60 4.08 -16.58
CA ASP A 102 2.88 4.76 -16.35
C ASP A 102 3.80 3.92 -15.45
N ALA A 103 5.10 4.22 -15.53
CA ALA A 103 6.15 3.50 -14.79
C ALA A 103 5.94 3.51 -13.27
N GLU A 104 5.45 4.62 -12.73
CA GLU A 104 5.23 4.80 -11.29
C GLU A 104 4.14 3.85 -10.78
N ASN A 105 2.96 3.87 -11.42
CA ASN A 105 1.86 2.98 -11.05
C ASN A 105 2.24 1.50 -11.23
N ARG A 106 2.92 1.15 -12.32
CA ARG A 106 3.37 -0.22 -12.56
C ARG A 106 4.29 -0.72 -11.45
N LEU A 107 5.30 0.07 -11.09
CA LEU A 107 6.26 -0.30 -10.05
C LEU A 107 5.59 -0.36 -8.67
N ALA A 108 4.79 0.65 -8.32
CA ALA A 108 4.10 0.73 -7.02
C ALA A 108 3.14 -0.44 -6.75
N HIS A 109 2.61 -1.06 -7.81
CA HIS A 109 1.70 -2.21 -7.71
C HIS A 109 2.40 -3.56 -7.93
N SER A 110 3.74 -3.57 -8.07
CA SER A 110 4.54 -4.79 -8.28
C SER A 110 5.24 -5.30 -7.02
N HIS A 111 4.92 -4.74 -5.84
CA HIS A 111 5.51 -5.16 -4.58
C HIS A 111 4.58 -4.91 -3.38
N GLY A 112 4.83 -5.64 -2.29
CA GLY A 112 4.30 -5.38 -0.96
C GLY A 112 5.26 -4.58 -0.08
N GLN A 113 5.35 -5.01 1.18
CA GLN A 113 6.26 -4.49 2.20
C GLN A 113 7.24 -5.58 2.70
N LEU A 114 7.51 -6.61 1.90
CA LEU A 114 8.49 -7.64 2.27
C LEU A 114 9.90 -7.03 2.26
N SER A 115 10.48 -6.87 3.45
CA SER A 115 11.66 -6.00 3.61
C SER A 115 12.93 -6.48 2.88
N VAL A 116 13.23 -7.77 2.97
CA VAL A 116 14.55 -8.32 2.56
C VAL A 116 14.68 -8.53 1.06
N ASP A 117 13.55 -8.64 0.35
CA ASP A 117 13.53 -8.84 -1.10
C ASP A 117 12.94 -7.62 -1.80
N GLU A 118 11.64 -7.39 -1.65
CA GLU A 118 10.91 -6.36 -2.37
C GLU A 118 11.42 -4.94 -2.05
N ILE A 119 11.38 -4.54 -0.78
CA ILE A 119 11.72 -3.16 -0.37
C ILE A 119 13.21 -2.90 -0.58
N PHE A 120 14.08 -3.83 -0.20
CA PHE A 120 15.52 -3.69 -0.44
C PHE A 120 15.82 -3.52 -1.93
N ARG A 121 15.24 -4.35 -2.80
CA ARG A 121 15.43 -4.27 -4.25
C ARG A 121 14.98 -2.92 -4.81
N VAL A 122 13.80 -2.43 -4.40
CA VAL A 122 13.28 -1.14 -4.87
C VAL A 122 14.11 0.03 -4.34
N LEU A 123 14.53 0.02 -3.08
CA LEU A 123 15.29 1.15 -2.51
C LEU A 123 16.75 1.21 -2.96
N THR A 124 17.33 0.08 -3.40
CA THR A 124 18.75 -0.01 -3.80
C THR A 124 18.97 -0.10 -5.31
N GLY A 125 17.90 0.00 -6.12
CA GLY A 125 18.01 -0.02 -7.57
C GLY A 125 18.28 -1.40 -8.16
N GLY A 126 17.83 -2.46 -7.49
CA GLY A 126 17.92 -3.81 -8.05
C GLY A 126 17.07 -3.97 -9.30
N SER A 127 17.47 -4.92 -10.17
CA SER A 127 16.81 -5.16 -11.45
C SER A 127 15.43 -5.81 -11.30
N PHE A 128 14.49 -5.44 -12.17
CA PHE A 128 13.17 -6.06 -12.28
C PHE A 128 13.07 -6.85 -13.59
N THR A 129 12.70 -8.12 -13.50
CA THR A 129 12.52 -9.01 -14.66
C THR A 129 11.09 -8.97 -15.18
N ARG A 130 10.11 -8.83 -14.27
CA ARG A 130 8.67 -8.73 -14.57
C ARG A 130 7.99 -7.73 -13.63
N LEU A 131 6.99 -7.03 -14.14
CA LEU A 131 6.18 -6.04 -13.42
C LEU A 131 4.72 -6.12 -13.87
N ILE A 132 3.85 -5.44 -13.14
CA ILE A 132 2.51 -5.09 -13.61
C ILE A 132 2.61 -4.33 -14.95
N ASP A 133 1.72 -4.67 -15.90
CA ASP A 133 1.65 -3.99 -17.19
C ASP A 133 0.65 -2.83 -17.16
N VAL A 134 -0.48 -3.01 -16.47
CA VAL A 134 -1.54 -2.00 -16.33
C VAL A 134 -2.18 -2.09 -14.94
N VAL A 135 -2.59 -0.95 -14.41
CA VAL A 135 -3.37 -0.84 -13.17
C VAL A 135 -4.76 -0.33 -13.53
N VAL A 136 -5.78 -0.95 -12.95
CA VAL A 136 -7.17 -0.50 -13.05
C VAL A 136 -7.74 -0.20 -11.68
N PHE A 137 -8.56 0.85 -11.58
CA PHE A 137 -9.13 1.35 -10.33
C PHE A 137 -10.66 1.27 -10.39
N PRO A 138 -11.29 0.11 -10.15
CA PRO A 138 -12.75 0.00 -10.14
C PRO A 138 -13.38 0.93 -9.09
N GLU A 139 -14.54 1.48 -9.41
CA GLU A 139 -15.35 2.35 -8.54
C GLU A 139 -16.72 1.74 -8.22
N SER A 140 -16.99 0.53 -8.73
CA SER A 140 -18.26 -0.18 -8.59
C SER A 140 -18.11 -1.70 -8.77
N GLU A 141 -19.13 -2.46 -8.34
CA GLU A 141 -19.21 -3.90 -8.62
C GLU A 141 -19.28 -4.21 -10.12
N ASP A 142 -19.94 -3.35 -10.90
CA ASP A 142 -20.05 -3.51 -12.36
C ASP A 142 -18.69 -3.34 -13.05
N ASP A 143 -17.85 -2.41 -12.57
CA ASP A 143 -16.48 -2.24 -13.05
C ASP A 143 -15.68 -3.53 -12.82
N VAL A 144 -15.76 -4.10 -11.60
CA VAL A 144 -15.08 -5.37 -11.27
C VAL A 144 -15.57 -6.50 -12.16
N ARG A 145 -16.90 -6.62 -12.37
CA ARG A 145 -17.48 -7.63 -13.27
C ARG A 145 -16.94 -7.48 -14.70
N ALA A 146 -16.84 -6.25 -15.21
CA ALA A 146 -16.31 -5.99 -16.54
C ALA A 146 -14.81 -6.34 -16.65
N ILE A 147 -13.99 -5.95 -15.68
CA ILE A 147 -12.55 -6.28 -15.62
C ILE A 147 -12.34 -7.79 -15.58
N VAL A 148 -13.06 -8.49 -14.69
CA VAL A 148 -12.95 -9.95 -14.54
C VAL A 148 -13.39 -10.65 -15.82
N LYS A 149 -14.49 -10.21 -16.43
CA LYS A 149 -14.95 -10.76 -17.70
C LYS A 149 -13.89 -10.58 -18.80
N ALA A 150 -13.35 -9.38 -18.96
CA ALA A 150 -12.32 -9.10 -19.95
C ALA A 150 -11.04 -9.92 -19.68
N GLY A 151 -10.65 -10.07 -18.41
CA GLY A 151 -9.48 -10.88 -18.03
C GLY A 151 -9.64 -12.35 -18.41
N VAL A 152 -10.84 -12.90 -18.25
CA VAL A 152 -11.18 -14.27 -18.68
C VAL A 152 -11.22 -14.39 -20.21
N ASP A 153 -11.86 -13.45 -20.90
CA ASP A 153 -12.04 -13.50 -22.35
C ASP A 153 -10.71 -13.40 -23.12
N HIS A 154 -9.74 -12.65 -22.57
CA HIS A 154 -8.47 -12.32 -23.25
C HIS A 154 -7.23 -12.96 -22.62
N ASP A 155 -7.41 -13.86 -21.64
CA ASP A 155 -6.33 -14.54 -20.90
C ASP A 155 -5.31 -13.57 -20.29
N VAL A 156 -5.80 -12.66 -19.45
CA VAL A 156 -5.00 -11.70 -18.69
C VAL A 156 -4.95 -12.11 -17.22
N CYS A 157 -3.75 -12.10 -16.62
CA CYS A 157 -3.56 -12.36 -15.21
C CYS A 157 -4.03 -11.15 -14.39
N LEU A 158 -4.99 -11.35 -13.49
CA LEU A 158 -5.50 -10.30 -12.61
C LEU A 158 -4.93 -10.47 -11.20
N ILE A 159 -4.32 -9.42 -10.66
CA ILE A 159 -3.81 -9.38 -9.28
C ILE A 159 -4.60 -8.34 -8.50
N PRO A 160 -5.50 -8.74 -7.57
CA PRO A 160 -6.21 -7.77 -6.74
C PRO A 160 -5.23 -7.07 -5.79
N PHE A 161 -5.36 -5.76 -5.68
CA PHE A 161 -4.50 -4.90 -4.88
C PHE A 161 -5.34 -4.06 -3.92
N GLY A 162 -4.86 -3.90 -2.69
CA GLY A 162 -5.49 -3.09 -1.65
C GLY A 162 -4.49 -2.08 -1.08
N GLY A 163 -4.14 -2.23 0.20
CA GLY A 163 -3.17 -1.34 0.84
C GLY A 163 -1.71 -1.49 0.42
N GLY A 164 -1.37 -2.57 -0.29
CA GLY A 164 0.02 -2.93 -0.61
C GLY A 164 0.87 -3.27 0.62
N THR A 165 0.25 -3.64 1.74
CA THR A 165 0.92 -3.83 3.05
C THR A 165 1.35 -5.26 3.35
N ASN A 166 1.21 -6.18 2.38
CA ASN A 166 1.54 -7.59 2.61
C ASN A 166 3.04 -7.78 2.92
N VAL A 167 3.35 -8.79 3.72
CA VAL A 167 4.73 -9.17 4.08
C VAL A 167 5.02 -10.63 3.71
N SER A 168 4.22 -11.20 2.81
CA SER A 168 4.33 -12.60 2.36
C SER A 168 4.76 -12.74 0.90
N GLY A 169 4.94 -11.62 0.19
CA GLY A 169 5.18 -11.62 -1.25
C GLY A 169 3.91 -11.92 -2.06
N ALA A 170 2.72 -11.73 -1.49
CA ALA A 170 1.44 -12.04 -2.14
C ALA A 170 1.14 -11.17 -3.38
N LEU A 171 1.85 -10.04 -3.51
CA LEU A 171 1.77 -9.14 -4.67
C LEU A 171 3.00 -9.27 -5.58
N ALA A 172 3.93 -10.17 -5.27
CA ALA A 172 5.09 -10.39 -6.12
C ALA A 172 4.63 -10.92 -7.48
N VAL A 173 5.19 -10.33 -8.53
CA VAL A 173 4.89 -10.70 -9.90
C VAL A 173 5.73 -11.92 -10.30
N PRO A 174 5.13 -13.07 -10.65
CA PRO A 174 5.90 -14.25 -11.07
C PRO A 174 6.74 -13.95 -12.32
N GLU A 175 8.02 -14.30 -12.29
CA GLU A 175 8.95 -13.98 -13.39
C GLU A 175 8.60 -14.70 -14.71
N ASP A 176 7.99 -15.88 -14.61
CA ASP A 176 7.60 -16.73 -15.73
C ASP A 176 6.17 -16.48 -16.25
N GLU A 177 5.45 -15.50 -15.67
CA GLU A 177 4.13 -15.11 -16.15
C GLU A 177 4.25 -14.34 -17.48
N ALA A 178 4.00 -15.07 -18.57
CA ALA A 178 4.10 -14.57 -19.94
C ALA A 178 2.86 -13.76 -20.38
N ARG A 179 1.72 -13.89 -19.70
CA ARG A 179 0.50 -13.13 -20.02
C ARG A 179 0.66 -11.68 -19.60
N MET A 180 -0.20 -10.81 -20.14
CA MET A 180 -0.38 -9.47 -19.58
C MET A 180 -0.87 -9.59 -18.13
N ILE A 181 -0.34 -8.73 -17.25
CA ILE A 181 -0.67 -8.70 -15.82
C ILE A 181 -1.32 -7.37 -15.50
N CYS A 182 -2.56 -7.43 -15.04
CA CYS A 182 -3.35 -6.29 -14.63
C CYS A 182 -3.50 -6.29 -13.11
N SER A 183 -3.01 -5.22 -12.45
CA SER A 183 -3.32 -4.98 -11.05
C SER A 183 -4.71 -4.35 -10.93
N VAL A 184 -5.57 -4.93 -10.11
CA VAL A 184 -6.93 -4.44 -9.84
C VAL A 184 -6.93 -3.76 -8.49
N ASP A 185 -6.71 -2.46 -8.47
CA ASP A 185 -6.61 -1.66 -7.26
C ASP A 185 -8.00 -1.28 -6.73
N MET A 186 -8.41 -2.00 -5.68
CA MET A 186 -9.73 -1.90 -5.08
C MET A 186 -9.94 -0.60 -4.29
N ARG A 187 -8.90 0.19 -4.02
CA ARG A 187 -8.95 1.33 -3.07
C ARG A 187 -9.98 2.41 -3.38
N ARG A 188 -10.48 2.51 -4.63
CA ARG A 188 -11.57 3.43 -5.00
C ARG A 188 -12.97 2.91 -4.67
N MET A 189 -13.13 1.61 -4.39
CA MET A 189 -14.32 1.02 -3.80
C MET A 189 -14.21 1.04 -2.27
N ASN A 190 -14.44 2.20 -1.65
CA ASN A 190 -14.16 2.45 -0.23
C ASN A 190 -15.36 3.00 0.56
N ARG A 191 -16.60 2.71 0.14
CA ARG A 191 -17.82 3.22 0.78
C ARG A 191 -18.38 2.24 1.79
N ILE A 192 -18.97 2.77 2.87
CA ILE A 192 -19.92 2.02 3.70
C ILE A 192 -21.27 2.11 2.99
N LEU A 193 -21.79 0.98 2.51
CA LEU A 193 -23.04 0.93 1.74
C LEU A 193 -24.26 1.00 2.65
N TRP A 194 -24.23 0.30 3.78
CA TRP A 194 -25.24 0.38 4.81
C TRP A 194 -24.72 -0.08 6.18
N VAL A 195 -25.39 0.37 7.23
CA VAL A 195 -25.18 -0.03 8.63
C VAL A 195 -26.51 -0.43 9.25
N ASP A 196 -26.57 -1.63 9.81
CA ASP A 196 -27.67 -2.16 10.58
C ASP A 196 -27.28 -2.15 12.07
N LYS A 197 -27.75 -1.13 12.78
CA LYS A 197 -27.45 -0.93 14.21
C LYS A 197 -28.19 -1.92 15.12
N GLU A 198 -29.30 -2.50 14.66
CA GLU A 198 -30.04 -3.47 15.48
C GLU A 198 -29.31 -4.80 15.50
N ASN A 199 -28.75 -5.20 14.35
CA ASN A 199 -28.03 -6.46 14.21
C ASN A 199 -26.49 -6.34 14.36
N ASN A 200 -25.97 -5.11 14.53
CA ASN A 200 -24.53 -4.82 14.55
C ASN A 200 -23.81 -5.33 13.29
N LEU A 201 -24.39 -5.07 12.12
CA LEU A 201 -23.85 -5.46 10.81
C LEU A 201 -23.61 -4.22 9.94
N ALA A 202 -22.65 -4.31 9.03
CA ALA A 202 -22.44 -3.31 7.99
C ALA A 202 -22.06 -4.00 6.68
N CYS A 203 -22.47 -3.41 5.56
CA CYS A 203 -21.95 -3.77 4.25
C CYS A 203 -21.07 -2.66 3.74
N ILE A 204 -19.85 -3.03 3.38
CA ILE A 204 -18.75 -2.11 3.15
C ILE A 204 -18.00 -2.59 1.92
N GLU A 205 -17.62 -1.67 1.04
CA GLU A 205 -16.78 -1.98 -0.10
C GLU A 205 -15.37 -2.37 0.35
N SER A 206 -14.78 -3.37 -0.31
CA SER A 206 -13.57 -4.06 0.14
C SER A 206 -12.29 -3.21 0.11
N GLY A 207 -12.29 -2.10 -0.62
CA GLY A 207 -11.16 -1.19 -0.76
C GLY A 207 -11.03 -0.17 0.37
N ILE A 208 -11.98 -0.10 1.31
CA ILE A 208 -11.87 0.83 2.44
C ILE A 208 -10.63 0.50 3.27
N GLN A 209 -9.84 1.53 3.59
CA GLN A 209 -8.72 1.41 4.52
C GLN A 209 -9.24 1.35 5.95
N GLY A 210 -8.53 0.65 6.83
CA GLY A 210 -8.99 0.49 8.22
C GLY A 210 -9.15 1.80 8.97
N LYS A 211 -8.21 2.74 8.80
CA LYS A 211 -8.31 4.11 9.35
C LYS A 211 -9.63 4.78 8.95
N GLU A 212 -9.95 4.73 7.66
CA GLU A 212 -11.16 5.37 7.12
C GLU A 212 -12.44 4.65 7.57
N LEU A 213 -12.39 3.32 7.68
CA LEU A 213 -13.48 2.52 8.20
C LEU A 213 -13.83 2.92 9.64
N GLU A 214 -12.83 2.96 10.52
CA GLU A 214 -13.03 3.30 11.93
C GLU A 214 -13.52 4.74 12.10
N LEU A 215 -12.95 5.71 11.36
CA LEU A 215 -13.42 7.10 11.39
C LEU A 215 -14.91 7.22 11.03
N ARG A 216 -15.35 6.56 9.94
CA ARG A 216 -16.75 6.61 9.50
C ARG A 216 -17.71 5.85 10.42
N LEU A 217 -17.26 4.79 11.08
CA LEU A 217 -18.05 4.08 12.08
C LEU A 217 -18.16 4.89 13.38
N GLU A 218 -17.08 5.57 13.79
CA GLU A 218 -17.04 6.41 14.99
C GLU A 218 -18.03 7.59 14.88
N GLU A 219 -18.19 8.18 13.70
CA GLU A 219 -19.24 9.20 13.42
C GLU A 219 -20.66 8.72 13.77
N GLN A 220 -20.87 7.40 13.78
CA GLN A 220 -22.14 6.75 14.11
C GLN A 220 -22.17 6.12 15.51
N GLY A 221 -21.10 6.29 16.30
CA GLY A 221 -20.92 5.70 17.62
C GLY A 221 -20.60 4.20 17.59
N LEU A 222 -19.97 3.71 16.52
CA LEU A 222 -19.65 2.30 16.28
C LEU A 222 -18.15 2.11 16.05
N THR A 223 -17.69 0.86 16.07
CA THR A 223 -16.32 0.44 15.71
C THR A 223 -16.38 -0.99 15.16
N SER A 224 -15.48 -1.35 14.24
CA SER A 224 -15.30 -2.76 13.87
C SER A 224 -14.45 -3.51 14.90
N GLY A 225 -13.58 -2.78 15.62
CA GLY A 225 -12.64 -3.33 16.59
C GLY A 225 -11.47 -4.11 15.97
N HIS A 226 -11.36 -4.15 14.64
CA HIS A 226 -10.25 -4.79 13.94
C HIS A 226 -9.11 -3.79 13.73
N ASP A 227 -8.01 -3.97 14.47
CA ASP A 227 -6.92 -3.00 14.56
C ASP A 227 -5.55 -3.65 14.30
N PRO A 228 -5.25 -4.04 13.05
CA PRO A 228 -3.92 -4.53 12.70
C PRO A 228 -2.91 -3.38 12.71
N ASP A 229 -1.63 -3.65 12.97
CA ASP A 229 -0.57 -2.62 12.96
C ASP A 229 -0.45 -1.86 11.62
N SER A 230 -1.03 -2.41 10.54
CA SER A 230 -1.09 -1.78 9.23
C SER A 230 -2.42 -1.06 8.92
N ILE A 231 -3.26 -0.81 9.92
CA ILE A 231 -4.61 -0.22 9.78
C ILE A 231 -4.65 1.07 8.97
N GLU A 232 -3.58 1.88 9.04
CA GLU A 232 -3.48 3.16 8.33
C GLU A 232 -3.52 3.01 6.80
N PHE A 233 -3.15 1.83 6.27
CA PHE A 233 -3.02 1.61 4.83
C PHE A 233 -3.71 0.34 4.33
N SER A 234 -3.77 -0.70 5.15
CA SER A 234 -4.40 -1.98 4.82
C SER A 234 -5.91 -1.83 4.66
N THR A 235 -6.49 -2.68 3.82
CA THR A 235 -7.90 -2.59 3.42
C THR A 235 -8.70 -3.81 3.87
N LEU A 236 -10.02 -3.63 4.03
CA LEU A 236 -10.96 -4.69 4.44
C LEU A 236 -10.83 -5.96 3.60
N GLY A 237 -10.76 -5.83 2.28
CA GLY A 237 -10.58 -6.96 1.36
C GLY A 237 -9.23 -7.66 1.53
N GLY A 238 -8.18 -6.90 1.87
CA GLY A 238 -6.88 -7.44 2.23
C GLY A 238 -6.95 -8.30 3.50
N TRP A 239 -7.61 -7.80 4.56
CA TRP A 239 -7.78 -8.52 5.81
C TRP A 239 -8.50 -9.86 5.64
N ILE A 240 -9.57 -9.87 4.86
CA ILE A 240 -10.31 -11.09 4.52
C ILE A 240 -9.40 -12.07 3.75
N SER A 241 -8.62 -11.56 2.79
CA SER A 241 -7.74 -12.39 1.94
C SER A 241 -6.59 -13.02 2.72
N THR A 242 -6.13 -12.37 3.79
CA THR A 242 -4.95 -12.82 4.57
C THR A 242 -5.29 -13.37 5.94
N ASN A 243 -6.57 -13.38 6.34
CA ASN A 243 -7.01 -13.72 7.70
C ASN A 243 -6.25 -12.90 8.76
N ALA A 244 -6.24 -11.57 8.58
CA ALA A 244 -5.58 -10.62 9.47
C ALA A 244 -6.20 -10.57 10.87
#